data_AF-A0A2K3DJA2-F1
#
_entry.id   AF-A0A2K3DJA2-F1
#
_cell.length_a   1.000
_cell.length_b   1.000
_cell.length_c   1.000
_cell.angle_alpha   90.00
_cell.angle_beta   90.00
_cell.angle_gamma   90.00
#
_symmetry.space_group_name_H-M   'P 1'
#
loop_
_entity.id
_entity.type
_entity.pdbx_description
1 polymer ?
#
loop_
_entity_poly.entity_id
_entity_poly.type
_entity_poly.pdbx_seq_one_letter_code
_entity_poly.pdbx_strand_id
1 'polypeptide(L)'
;MVPSLRRLIRGAAPAVCSTPAPLLLPPPHTADGTDQLCKEAQANLPNNPDILAFKQCAATKPISTSCCAKLAPFAKYAPCLSNDMYATAVNNYLGGATTIDEARKACLS
;
A
#
# COMPACT_ATOMS: atom_id res chain seq x y z
N MET A 1 18.99 -62.28 -12.83
CA MET A 1 18.77 -62.03 -14.27
C MET A 1 17.32 -61.58 -14.47
N VAL A 2 17.18 -60.33 -14.95
CA VAL A 2 16.07 -59.58 -15.59
C VAL A 2 14.65 -60.20 -15.66
N PRO A 3 13.60 -59.39 -15.40
CA PRO A 3 12.63 -59.10 -16.47
C PRO A 3 12.41 -57.57 -16.61
N SER A 4 12.69 -56.98 -17.77
CA SER A 4 11.82 -56.86 -18.95
C SER A 4 10.68 -55.86 -18.69
N LEU A 5 10.90 -54.59 -19.00
CA LEU A 5 10.64 -53.99 -20.31
C LEU A 5 9.13 -53.85 -20.61
N ARG A 6 8.49 -52.86 -19.98
CA ARG A 6 7.33 -52.16 -20.53
C ARG A 6 7.86 -50.85 -21.13
N ARG A 7 8.17 -50.85 -22.43
CA ARG A 7 7.34 -50.25 -23.50
C ARG A 7 6.80 -48.87 -23.08
N LEU A 8 7.50 -47.80 -23.44
CA LEU A 8 7.39 -47.09 -24.74
C LEU A 8 6.24 -46.07 -24.74
N ILE A 9 6.66 -44.80 -24.62
CA ILE A 9 6.27 -43.60 -25.40
C ILE A 9 4.78 -43.25 -25.55
N ARG A 10 4.41 -42.05 -25.06
CA ARG A 10 3.63 -41.10 -25.86
C ARG A 10 3.60 -39.70 -25.24
N GLY A 11 4.06 -38.71 -26.01
CA GLY A 11 3.44 -37.38 -25.98
C GLY A 11 4.35 -36.20 -25.63
N ALA A 12 4.84 -35.55 -26.70
CA ALA A 12 4.85 -34.11 -26.92
C ALA A 12 5.73 -33.18 -26.05
N ALA A 13 6.63 -32.49 -26.75
CA ALA A 13 7.34 -31.25 -26.39
C ALA A 13 6.38 -30.05 -26.15
N PRO A 14 6.86 -28.80 -25.90
CA PRO A 14 8.14 -28.31 -25.37
C PRO A 14 7.96 -27.36 -24.15
N ALA A 15 9.10 -26.99 -23.53
CA ALA A 15 9.35 -25.72 -22.86
C ALA A 15 8.24 -25.08 -21.99
N VAL A 16 8.34 -25.24 -20.67
CA VAL A 16 8.34 -24.09 -19.76
C VAL A 16 9.17 -24.45 -18.54
N CYS A 17 10.20 -23.65 -18.29
CA CYS A 17 10.81 -23.51 -16.98
C CYS A 17 9.70 -23.06 -16.02
N SER A 18 9.04 -23.97 -15.32
CA SER A 18 8.31 -23.62 -14.11
C SER A 18 9.32 -23.53 -12.97
N THR A 19 10.09 -22.44 -13.01
CA THR A 19 10.67 -21.84 -11.80
C THR A 19 9.57 -21.84 -10.74
N PRO A 20 9.78 -22.39 -9.53
CA PRO A 20 8.94 -22.00 -8.43
C PRO A 20 9.09 -20.48 -8.37
N ALA A 21 8.01 -19.75 -8.64
CA ALA A 21 7.97 -18.33 -8.37
C ALA A 21 8.45 -18.18 -6.92
N PRO A 22 9.61 -17.54 -6.66
CA PRO A 22 9.88 -17.15 -5.30
C PRO A 22 8.66 -16.34 -4.91
N LEU A 23 8.00 -16.75 -3.81
CA LEU A 23 7.09 -15.90 -3.07
C LEU A 23 7.69 -14.51 -3.11
N LEU A 24 7.08 -13.62 -3.89
CA LEU A 24 7.48 -12.24 -4.02
C LEU A 24 7.25 -11.67 -2.62
N LEU A 25 8.27 -11.79 -1.76
CA LEU A 25 8.36 -10.95 -0.59
C LEU A 25 8.21 -9.52 -1.14
N PRO A 26 7.26 -8.71 -0.63
CA PRO A 26 7.27 -7.30 -0.96
C PRO A 26 8.69 -6.78 -0.69
N PRO A 27 9.23 -5.91 -1.56
CA PRO A 27 10.58 -5.40 -1.40
C PRO A 27 10.74 -4.90 0.04
N PRO A 28 11.87 -5.17 0.72
CA PRO A 28 12.12 -4.58 2.02
C PRO A 28 12.17 -3.07 1.79
N HIS A 29 11.07 -2.37 2.09
CA HIS A 29 11.09 -0.92 2.18
C HIS A 29 12.19 -0.59 3.17
N THR A 30 13.23 0.04 2.66
CA THR A 30 14.50 0.26 3.31
C THR A 30 14.25 0.86 4.69
N ALA A 31 14.60 0.09 5.72
CA ALA A 31 14.47 0.47 7.12
C ALA A 31 15.50 1.57 7.44
N ASP A 32 15.18 2.81 7.09
CA ASP A 32 16.00 3.99 7.33
C ASP A 32 15.13 5.04 8.04
N GLY A 33 14.93 4.88 9.36
CA GLY A 33 14.24 5.80 10.31
C GLY A 33 12.75 6.10 10.06
N THR A 34 12.40 6.33 8.80
CA THR A 34 11.10 6.58 8.21
C THR A 34 10.16 5.40 8.44
N ASP A 35 10.60 4.15 8.34
CA ASP A 35 9.72 2.98 8.55
C ASP A 35 9.09 2.95 9.96
N GLN A 36 9.85 3.36 10.98
CA GLN A 36 9.33 3.47 12.35
C GLN A 36 8.34 4.63 12.48
N LEU A 37 8.66 5.81 11.92
CA LEU A 37 7.73 6.94 11.83
C LEU A 37 6.43 6.54 11.09
N CYS A 38 6.52 5.75 10.02
CA CYS A 38 5.37 5.30 9.23
C CYS A 38 4.53 4.26 9.97
N LYS A 39 5.16 3.35 10.72
CA LYS A 39 4.47 2.40 11.60
C LYS A 39 3.76 3.11 12.75
N GLU A 40 4.42 4.08 13.38
CA GLU A 40 3.80 4.92 14.40
C GLU A 40 2.64 5.72 13.80
N ALA A 41 2.82 6.32 12.62
CA ALA A 41 1.75 7.03 11.91
C ALA A 41 0.58 6.10 11.60
N GLN A 42 0.85 4.87 11.16
CA GLN A 42 -0.17 3.87 10.88
C GLN A 42 -0.94 3.47 12.13
N ALA A 43 -0.27 3.28 13.27
CA ALA A 43 -0.92 3.01 14.55
C ALA A 43 -1.73 4.21 15.06
N ASN A 44 -1.27 5.42 14.72
CA ASN A 44 -1.89 6.68 15.09
C ASN A 44 -3.08 7.04 14.18
N LEU A 45 -3.13 6.60 12.93
CA LEU A 45 -4.22 6.88 11.99
C LEU A 45 -5.64 6.75 12.58
N PRO A 46 -6.04 5.59 13.13
CA PRO A 46 -7.39 5.44 13.68
C PRO A 46 -7.60 6.22 14.99
N ASN A 47 -6.51 6.56 15.70
CA ASN A 47 -6.56 7.22 17.01
C ASN A 47 -6.45 8.75 16.93
N ASN A 48 -6.19 9.30 15.74
CA ASN A 48 -5.99 10.74 15.58
C ASN A 48 -7.29 11.44 15.16
N PRO A 49 -7.77 12.41 15.96
CA PRO A 49 -8.98 13.14 15.63
C PRO A 49 -8.80 14.03 14.39
N ASP A 50 -7.59 14.49 14.09
CA ASP A 50 -7.31 15.35 12.93
C ASP A 50 -7.50 14.64 11.58
N ILE A 51 -7.07 13.39 11.44
CA ILE A 51 -7.28 12.62 10.21
C ILE A 51 -8.73 12.14 10.06
N LEU A 52 -9.42 11.91 11.18
CA LEU A 52 -10.86 11.64 11.20
C LEU A 52 -11.64 12.90 10.78
N ALA A 53 -11.28 14.07 11.31
CA ALA A 53 -11.85 15.35 10.93
C ALA A 53 -11.57 15.68 9.46
N PHE A 54 -10.35 15.41 8.98
CA PHE A 54 -10.02 15.51 7.56
C PHE A 54 -10.88 14.58 6.73
N LYS A 55 -11.02 13.30 7.10
CA LYS A 55 -11.86 12.34 6.39
C LYS A 55 -13.30 12.83 6.28
N GLN A 56 -13.89 13.28 7.37
CA GLN A 56 -15.27 13.80 7.38
C GLN A 56 -15.43 15.05 6.53
N CYS A 57 -14.45 15.95 6.61
CA CYS A 57 -14.47 17.18 5.84
C CYS A 57 -14.24 16.91 4.34
N ALA A 58 -13.34 15.98 3.99
CA ALA A 58 -13.03 15.59 2.62
C ALA A 58 -14.11 14.71 1.97
N ALA A 59 -15.02 14.13 2.75
CA ALA A 59 -16.24 13.50 2.24
C ALA A 59 -17.15 14.51 1.53
N THR A 60 -17.03 15.81 1.85
CA THR A 60 -17.74 16.88 1.17
C THR A 60 -16.85 17.47 0.08
N LYS A 61 -17.24 17.31 -1.18
CA LYS A 61 -16.53 17.90 -2.32
C LYS A 61 -17.03 19.33 -2.57
N PRO A 62 -16.14 20.28 -2.96
CA PRO A 62 -14.68 20.16 -3.07
C PRO A 62 -13.97 20.23 -1.71
N ILE A 63 -12.83 19.53 -1.60
CA ILE A 63 -11.99 19.59 -0.40
C ILE A 63 -11.48 21.03 -0.27
N SER A 64 -11.96 21.74 0.76
CA SER A 64 -11.60 23.14 1.00
C SER A 64 -10.21 23.26 1.62
N THR A 65 -9.55 24.41 1.48
CA THR A 65 -8.23 24.66 2.08
C THR A 65 -8.25 24.53 3.61
N SER A 66 -9.36 24.89 4.26
CA SER A 66 -9.56 24.68 5.71
C SER A 66 -9.57 23.20 6.10
N CYS A 67 -10.00 22.34 5.18
CA CYS A 67 -9.94 20.89 5.30
C CYS A 67 -8.50 20.40 5.27
N CYS A 68 -7.70 20.90 4.33
CA CYS A 68 -6.28 20.60 4.20
C CYS A 68 -5.46 21.02 5.42
N ALA A 69 -5.86 22.09 6.11
CA ALA A 69 -5.24 22.50 7.37
C ALA A 69 -5.35 21.41 8.47
N LYS A 70 -6.36 20.54 8.42
CA LYS A 70 -6.49 19.37 9.33
C LYS A 70 -5.47 18.28 9.05
N LEU A 71 -4.92 18.23 7.83
CA LEU A 71 -3.80 17.35 7.50
C LEU A 71 -2.44 17.94 7.89
N ALA A 72 -2.35 19.22 8.30
CA ALA A 72 -1.10 19.85 8.72
C ALA A 72 -0.32 19.05 9.80
N PRO A 73 -0.93 18.55 10.88
CA PRO A 73 -0.22 17.73 11.86
C PRO A 73 0.26 16.38 11.30
N PHE A 74 -0.37 15.90 10.21
CA PHE A 74 0.01 14.70 9.47
C PHE A 74 1.06 14.96 8.39
N ALA A 75 1.38 16.23 8.07
CA ALA A 75 2.40 16.58 7.08
C ALA A 75 3.78 16.04 7.45
N LYS A 76 4.07 15.85 8.75
CA LYS A 76 5.30 15.18 9.22
C LYS A 76 5.41 13.73 8.76
N TYR A 77 4.28 13.09 8.44
CA TYR A 77 4.20 11.75 7.87
C TYR A 77 3.98 11.77 6.34
N ALA A 78 4.03 12.93 5.68
CA ALA A 78 4.05 13.01 4.22
C ALA A 78 5.17 12.17 3.57
N PRO A 79 6.41 12.10 4.10
CA PRO A 79 7.43 11.20 3.52
C PRO A 79 7.04 9.72 3.63
N CYS A 80 6.19 9.36 4.60
CA CYS A 80 5.67 8.00 4.74
C CYS A 80 4.65 7.63 3.66
N LEU A 81 4.05 8.59 2.96
CA LEU A 81 3.15 8.30 1.84
C LEU A 81 3.89 7.64 0.66
N SER A 82 5.22 7.70 0.63
CA SER A 82 6.05 6.93 -0.31
C SER A 82 6.18 5.45 0.09
N ASN A 83 5.82 5.08 1.32
CA ASN A 83 5.80 3.69 1.78
C ASN A 83 4.42 3.07 1.48
N ASP A 84 4.41 2.00 0.69
CA ASP A 84 3.18 1.38 0.20
C ASP A 84 2.26 0.90 1.33
N MET A 85 2.83 0.43 2.46
CA MET A 85 2.06 -0.03 3.63
C MET A 85 1.29 1.11 4.28
N TYR A 86 1.95 2.25 4.51
CA TYR A 86 1.32 3.42 5.10
C TYR A 86 0.35 4.08 4.12
N ALA A 87 0.74 4.24 2.85
CA ALA A 87 -0.14 4.74 1.80
C ALA A 87 -1.41 3.88 1.69
N THR A 88 -1.29 2.57 1.68
CA THR A 88 -2.44 1.66 1.68
C THR A 88 -3.29 1.83 2.93
N ALA A 89 -2.70 1.93 4.12
CA ALA A 89 -3.45 2.13 5.36
C ALA A 89 -4.22 3.45 5.38
N VAL A 90 -3.58 4.56 4.99
CA VAL A 90 -4.22 5.88 4.88
C VAL A 90 -5.33 5.83 3.83
N ASN A 91 -5.08 5.24 2.65
CA ASN A 91 -6.07 5.17 1.58
C ASN A 91 -7.28 4.30 1.97
N ASN A 92 -7.08 3.18 2.67
CA ASN A 92 -8.17 2.38 3.23
C ASN A 92 -8.94 3.15 4.30
N TYR A 93 -8.24 3.89 5.17
CA TYR A 93 -8.87 4.68 6.23
C TYR A 93 -9.73 5.82 5.67
N LEU A 94 -9.19 6.57 4.70
CA LEU A 94 -9.90 7.63 3.98
C LEU A 94 -10.95 7.09 3.00
N GLY A 95 -10.86 5.80 2.67
CA GLY A 95 -11.77 5.08 1.79
C GLY A 95 -13.24 5.38 2.09
N GLY A 96 -14.00 5.67 1.03
CA GLY A 96 -15.39 6.10 1.10
C GLY A 96 -15.59 7.62 1.23
N ALA A 97 -14.59 8.38 1.67
CA ALA A 97 -14.64 9.84 1.70
C ALA A 97 -13.73 10.49 0.66
N THR A 98 -12.47 10.08 0.59
CA THR A 98 -11.47 10.58 -0.37
C THR A 98 -10.33 9.59 -0.53
N THR A 99 -9.44 9.82 -1.50
CA THR A 99 -8.16 9.11 -1.63
C THR A 99 -6.99 10.05 -1.33
N ILE A 100 -5.81 9.47 -1.12
CA ILE A 100 -4.57 10.23 -0.95
C ILE A 100 -4.30 11.11 -2.18
N ASP A 101 -4.54 10.57 -3.38
CA ASP A 101 -4.33 11.31 -4.63
C ASP A 101 -5.23 12.54 -4.72
N GLU A 102 -6.52 12.38 -4.44
CA GLU A 102 -7.49 13.47 -4.42
C GLU A 102 -7.18 14.51 -3.33
N ALA A 103 -6.73 14.05 -2.16
CA ALA A 103 -6.29 14.93 -1.08
C ALA A 103 -5.03 15.71 -1.46
N ARG A 104 -4.02 15.04 -2.05
CA ARG A 104 -2.80 15.71 -2.54
C ARG A 104 -3.15 16.74 -3.61
N LYS A 105 -4.00 16.37 -4.56
CA LYS A 105 -4.42 17.28 -5.62
C LYS A 105 -5.19 18.48 -5.06
N ALA A 106 -6.08 18.31 -4.11
CA ALA A 106 -6.83 19.44 -3.55
C ALA A 106 -6.02 20.30 -2.56
N CYS A 107 -5.07 19.70 -1.83
CA CYS A 107 -4.32 20.36 -0.76
C CYS A 107 -2.92 20.85 -1.16
N LEU A 108 -2.38 20.36 -2.27
CA LEU A 108 -1.05 20.72 -2.81
C LEU A 108 -1.14 21.33 -4.22
N SER A 109 -2.34 21.67 -4.70
CA SER A 109 -2.52 22.51 -5.91
C SER A 109 -2.29 23.97 -5.61
#